data_AF-A0A7L3YA74-F1
#
_entry.id   AF-A0A7L3YA74-F1
#
_cell.length_a   1.000
_cell.length_b   1.000
_cell.length_c   1.000
_cell.angle_alpha   90.00
_cell.angle_beta   90.00
_cell.angle_gamma   90.00
#
_symmetry.space_group_name_H-M   'P 1'
#
loop_
_entity.id
_entity.type
_entity.pdbx_description
1 polymer ?
#
loop_
_entity_poly.entity_id
_entity_poly.type
_entity_poly.pdbx_seq_one_letter_code
_entity_poly.pdbx_strand_id
1 'polypeptide(L)'
;MVEAWYMDESREDQRAPHRLRPNRAVSLEQLRRLGVAYRKLDADNYETDPCLKEIRRAENYSWMDIVTIHKDKLPNYEEKVCESAFSEDLHAESTAR
;
A
#
# COMPACT_ATOMS: atom_id res chain seq x y z
N MET A 1 9.00 7.38 -9.10
CA MET A 1 9.09 8.21 -7.87
C MET A 1 7.74 8.06 -7.19
N VAL A 2 7.70 7.84 -5.86
CA VAL A 2 6.41 7.67 -5.17
C VAL A 2 5.72 9.03 -5.03
N GLU A 3 4.44 9.08 -5.38
CA GLU A 3 3.61 10.27 -5.28
C GLU A 3 2.56 10.03 -4.18
N ALA A 4 2.33 11.05 -3.33
CA ALA A 4 1.27 11.06 -2.34
C ALA A 4 0.60 12.44 -2.34
N TRP A 5 -0.71 12.50 -2.10
CA TRP A 5 -1.50 13.74 -2.15
C TRP A 5 -2.70 13.66 -1.23
N TYR A 6 -3.26 14.83 -0.88
CA TYR A 6 -4.56 14.89 -0.18
C TYR A 6 -5.71 14.64 -1.15
N MET A 7 -6.70 13.90 -0.68
CA MET A 7 -7.91 13.57 -1.44
C MET A 7 -8.99 14.64 -1.34
N ASP A 8 -9.84 14.74 -2.36
CA ASP A 8 -11.09 15.51 -2.31
C ASP A 8 -12.17 14.80 -1.47
N GLU A 9 -13.27 15.50 -1.17
CA GLU A 9 -14.38 14.97 -0.38
C GLU A 9 -15.41 14.20 -1.24
N SER A 10 -15.10 13.94 -2.51
CA SER A 10 -16.03 13.24 -3.41
C SER A 10 -16.14 11.76 -3.02
N ARG A 11 -17.38 11.27 -2.98
CA ARG A 11 -17.69 9.84 -2.80
C ARG A 11 -17.93 9.13 -4.13
N GLU A 12 -17.42 9.69 -5.22
CA GLU A 12 -17.47 9.10 -6.55
C GLU A 12 -16.58 7.84 -6.64
N ASP A 13 -16.24 7.41 -7.85
CA ASP A 13 -15.46 6.19 -8.10
C ASP A 13 -14.16 6.16 -7.26
N GLN A 14 -14.12 5.29 -6.24
CA GLN A 14 -12.99 5.17 -5.30
C GLN A 14 -11.66 4.78 -5.97
N ARG A 15 -11.67 4.32 -7.23
CA ARG A 15 -10.47 4.02 -8.02
C ARG A 15 -9.95 5.26 -8.77
N ALA A 16 -10.71 6.34 -8.79
CA ALA A 16 -10.29 7.60 -9.39
C ALA A 16 -9.16 8.25 -8.56
N PRO A 17 -8.35 9.14 -9.15
CA PRO A 17 -7.22 9.74 -8.44
C PRO A 17 -7.59 10.65 -7.26
N HIS A 18 -8.83 11.18 -7.23
CA HIS A 18 -9.34 12.10 -6.19
C HIS A 18 -8.37 13.21 -5.78
N ARG A 19 -7.60 13.76 -6.73
CA ARG A 19 -6.59 14.79 -6.46
C ARG A 19 -7.27 16.15 -6.24
N LEU A 20 -6.98 16.81 -5.12
CA LEU A 20 -7.40 18.20 -4.88
C LEU A 20 -6.97 19.14 -6.01
N ARG A 21 -7.79 20.17 -6.28
CA ARG A 21 -7.46 21.27 -7.18
C ARG A 21 -7.61 22.60 -6.42
N PRO A 22 -6.52 23.28 -6.03
CA PRO A 22 -5.11 23.02 -6.37
C PRO A 22 -4.51 21.78 -5.66
N ASN A 23 -3.55 21.13 -6.32
CA ASN A 23 -2.93 19.90 -5.79
C ASN A 23 -2.15 20.17 -4.51
N ARG A 24 -2.39 19.35 -3.49
CA ARG A 24 -1.64 19.37 -2.23
C ARG A 24 -0.87 18.06 -2.11
N ALA A 25 0.36 18.07 -2.62
CA ALA A 25 1.26 16.92 -2.53
C ALA A 25 1.76 16.71 -1.09
N VAL A 26 2.02 15.45 -0.75
CA VAL A 26 2.57 15.01 0.54
C VAL A 26 3.96 14.46 0.30
N SER A 27 4.92 14.93 1.10
CA SER A 27 6.31 14.47 1.05
C SER A 27 6.52 13.17 1.84
N LEU A 28 7.56 12.42 1.50
CA LEU A 28 7.97 11.23 2.25
C LEU A 28 8.31 11.54 3.72
N GLU A 29 8.80 12.74 4.04
CA GLU A 29 9.05 13.15 5.42
C GLU A 29 7.75 13.29 6.23
N GLN A 30 6.70 13.82 5.62
CA GLN A 30 5.38 13.90 6.27
C GLN A 30 4.81 12.50 6.51
N LEU A 31 4.97 11.58 5.55
CA LEU A 31 4.59 10.17 5.72
C LEU A 31 5.36 9.50 6.86
N ARG A 32 6.67 9.75 6.97
CA ARG A 32 7.49 9.21 8.08
C ARG A 32 7.04 9.69 9.45
N ARG A 33 6.58 10.95 9.57
CA ARG A 33 6.01 11.47 10.83
C ARG A 33 4.72 10.77 11.24
N LEU A 34 3.97 10.24 10.27
CA LEU A 34 2.78 9.41 10.50
C LEU A 34 3.12 7.95 10.81
N GLY A 35 4.41 7.57 10.82
CA GLY A 35 4.85 6.19 10.99
C GLY A 35 4.89 5.38 9.70
N VAL A 36 4.62 5.99 8.53
CA VAL A 36 4.66 5.29 7.25
C VAL A 36 6.10 5.22 6.73
N ALA A 37 6.62 3.99 6.60
CA ALA A 37 7.94 3.73 6.05
C ALA A 37 7.86 3.38 4.56
N TYR A 38 8.68 4.05 3.74
CA TYR A 38 8.85 3.74 2.33
C TYR A 38 10.23 3.13 2.07
N ARG A 39 10.27 2.10 1.22
CA ARG A 39 11.48 1.48 0.67
C ARG A 39 11.28 1.23 -0.82
N LYS A 40 12.33 1.50 -1.60
CA LYS A 40 12.35 1.18 -3.03
C LYS A 40 13.12 -0.11 -3.19
N LEU A 41 12.46 -1.16 -3.66
CA LEU A 41 13.04 -2.47 -3.94
C LEU A 41 12.94 -2.79 -5.43
N ASP A 42 13.71 -3.78 -5.84
CA ASP A 42 13.63 -4.33 -7.19
C ASP A 42 12.55 -5.41 -7.22
N ALA A 43 11.41 -5.09 -7.86
CA ALA A 43 10.29 -6.00 -7.93
C ALA A 43 10.55 -7.19 -8.87
N ASP A 44 11.52 -7.11 -9.79
CA ASP A 44 11.85 -8.21 -10.70
C ASP A 44 12.63 -9.32 -9.98
N ASN A 45 13.30 -8.98 -8.86
CA ASN A 45 14.12 -9.92 -8.10
C ASN A 45 13.61 -10.16 -6.67
N TYR A 46 12.30 -10.08 -6.44
CA TYR A 46 11.70 -10.24 -5.12
C TYR A 46 12.02 -11.57 -4.42
N GLU A 47 12.34 -12.64 -5.18
CA GLU A 47 12.69 -13.96 -4.63
C GLU A 47 14.06 -14.00 -3.96
N THR A 48 15.04 -13.25 -4.49
CA THR A 48 16.43 -13.33 -4.01
C THR A 48 17.01 -12.01 -3.53
N ASP A 49 16.26 -10.91 -3.60
CA ASP A 49 16.73 -9.58 -3.22
C ASP A 49 17.30 -9.55 -1.78
N PRO A 50 18.62 -9.31 -1.63
CA PRO A 50 19.24 -9.20 -0.32
C PRO A 50 18.68 -8.00 0.48
N CYS A 51 18.23 -6.94 -0.20
CA CYS A 51 17.65 -5.76 0.45
C CYS A 51 16.31 -6.10 1.12
N LEU A 52 15.47 -6.91 0.47
CA LEU A 52 14.22 -7.41 1.07
C LEU A 52 14.52 -8.28 2.30
N LYS A 53 15.53 -9.15 2.24
CA LYS A 53 15.93 -9.99 3.39
C LYS A 53 16.39 -9.17 4.58
N GLU A 54 17.17 -8.10 4.36
CA GLU A 54 17.58 -7.20 5.43
C GLU A 54 16.40 -6.48 6.07
N ILE A 55 15.48 -5.95 5.26
CA ILE A 55 14.26 -5.28 5.78
C ILE A 55 13.43 -6.24 6.61
N ARG A 56 13.19 -7.46 6.11
CA ARG A 56 12.42 -8.47 6.85
C ARG A 56 13.07 -8.83 8.18
N ARG A 57 14.40 -8.91 8.23
CA ARG A 57 15.12 -9.18 9.48
C ARG A 57 15.05 -8.00 10.45
N ALA A 58 15.16 -6.76 9.96
CA ALA A 58 15.13 -5.57 10.77
C ALA A 58 13.74 -5.32 11.39
N GLU A 59 12.67 -5.56 10.62
CA GLU A 59 11.28 -5.35 11.02
C GLU A 59 10.60 -6.61 11.57
N ASN A 60 11.36 -7.71 11.71
CA ASN A 60 10.90 -9.02 12.20
C ASN A 60 9.72 -9.63 11.41
N TYR A 61 9.68 -9.42 10.09
CA TYR A 61 8.70 -10.02 9.19
C TYR A 61 9.03 -11.49 8.89
N SER A 62 8.58 -12.37 9.78
CA SER A 62 8.83 -13.82 9.73
C SER A 62 8.04 -14.54 8.63
N TRP A 63 6.93 -13.97 8.16
CA TRP A 63 6.04 -14.58 7.18
C TRP A 63 5.87 -13.69 5.94
N MET A 64 5.64 -14.31 4.78
CA MET A 64 5.40 -13.63 3.51
C MET A 64 4.58 -14.53 2.60
N ASP A 65 3.55 -13.97 1.98
CA ASP A 65 2.75 -14.58 0.93
C ASP A 65 2.69 -13.67 -0.30
N ILE A 66 2.21 -14.21 -1.43
CA ILE A 66 2.02 -13.47 -2.67
C ILE A 66 0.55 -13.55 -3.03
N VAL A 67 -0.10 -12.40 -3.08
CA VAL A 67 -1.51 -12.28 -3.48
C VAL A 67 -1.59 -11.62 -4.84
N THR A 68 -2.24 -12.31 -5.80
CA THR A 68 -2.53 -11.73 -7.13
C THR A 68 -3.97 -11.21 -7.16
N ILE A 69 -4.14 -9.89 -7.13
CA ILE A 69 -5.46 -9.24 -7.20
C ILE A 69 -5.83 -9.05 -8.68
N HIS A 70 -6.60 -10.00 -9.23
CA HIS A 70 -7.13 -9.93 -10.60
C HIS A 70 -8.57 -10.43 -10.64
N LYS A 71 -9.43 -9.79 -11.43
CA LYS A 71 -10.87 -10.11 -11.53
C LYS A 71 -11.13 -11.60 -11.77
N ASP A 72 -10.32 -12.21 -12.62
CA ASP A 72 -10.50 -13.62 -13.02
C ASP A 72 -9.78 -14.63 -12.11
N LYS A 73 -8.83 -14.19 -11.28
CA LYS A 73 -7.98 -15.10 -10.47
C LYS A 73 -8.32 -15.10 -8.99
N LEU A 74 -9.00 -14.07 -8.50
CA LEU A 74 -9.36 -13.94 -7.09
C LEU A 74 -10.83 -14.32 -6.89
N PRO A 75 -11.14 -15.45 -6.23
CA PRO A 75 -12.51 -15.73 -5.81
C PRO A 75 -12.98 -14.63 -4.84
N ASN A 76 -14.21 -14.15 -5.03
CA ASN A 76 -14.78 -12.98 -4.33
C ASN A 76 -13.99 -11.67 -4.54
N TYR A 77 -13.52 -11.42 -5.77
CA TYR A 77 -12.80 -10.18 -6.13
C TYR A 77 -13.54 -8.91 -5.70
N GLU A 78 -14.82 -8.76 -6.08
CA GLU A 78 -15.58 -7.53 -5.80
C GLU A 78 -15.78 -7.31 -4.29
N GLU A 79 -16.09 -8.35 -3.52
CA GLU A 79 -16.32 -8.27 -2.08
C GLU A 79 -15.02 -7.98 -1.31
N LYS A 80 -13.92 -8.69 -1.62
CA LYS A 80 -12.62 -8.46 -0.97
C LYS A 80 -12.01 -7.11 -1.32
N VAL A 81 -12.15 -6.69 -2.58
CA VAL A 81 -11.62 -5.40 -3.04
C VAL A 81 -12.48 -4.28 -2.47
N CYS A 82 -13.79 -4.25 -2.73
CA CYS A 82 -14.65 -3.13 -2.35
C CYS A 82 -14.98 -3.07 -0.86
N GLU A 83 -15.18 -4.20 -0.18
CA GLU A 83 -15.67 -4.19 1.20
C GLU A 83 -14.54 -4.33 2.22
N SER A 84 -13.55 -5.18 1.98
CA SER A 84 -12.47 -5.41 2.97
C SER A 84 -11.26 -4.50 2.81
N ALA A 85 -10.90 -4.13 1.57
CA ALA A 85 -9.68 -3.33 1.32
C ALA A 85 -9.92 -1.82 1.25
N PHE A 86 -11.12 -1.37 0.87
CA PHE A 86 -11.47 0.06 0.82
C PHE A 86 -12.21 0.57 2.06
N SER A 87 -12.63 -0.33 2.97
CA SER A 87 -13.15 0.09 4.26
C SER A 87 -12.01 0.51 5.19
N GLU A 88 -12.22 1.61 5.91
CA GLU A 88 -11.26 2.09 6.91
C GLU A 88 -11.15 1.07 8.06
N ASP A 89 -9.97 0.48 8.23
CA ASP A 89 -9.64 -0.45 9.31
C ASP A 89 -8.26 -0.11 9.89
N LEU A 90 -8.06 -0.42 11.17
CA LEU A 90 -6.78 -0.24 11.85
C LEU A 90 -6.31 -1.59 12.39
N HIS A 91 -5.18 -2.06 11.89
CA HIS A 91 -4.54 -3.27 12.39
C HIS A 91 -3.56 -2.96 13.52
N ALA A 92 -3.53 -3.82 14.54
CA ALA A 92 -2.62 -3.69 15.68
C ALA A 92 -1.14 -3.99 15.33
N GLU A 93 -0.92 -4.73 14.24
CA GLU A 93 0.41 -5.02 13.69
C GLU A 93 0.70 -4.16 12.45
N SER A 94 1.98 -3.89 12.21
CA SER A 94 2.41 -3.15 11.02
C SER A 94 1.95 -3.89 9.75
N THR A 95 1.16 -3.21 8.93
CA THR A 95 0.70 -3.75 7.65
C THR A 95 1.80 -3.58 6.59
N ALA A 96 2.80 -4.44 6.66
CA ALA A 96 3.74 -4.67 5.56
C ALA A 96 3.32 -5.96 4.85
N ARG A 97 2.28 -5.84 4.02
CA ARG A 97 1.90 -6.88 3.05
C ARG A 97 2.64 -6.63 1.74
#